data_AF-A0A354TJS5-F1
#
_entry.id   AF-A0A354TJS5-F1
#
_cell.length_a   1.000
_cell.length_b   1.000
_cell.length_c   1.000
_cell.angle_alpha   90.00
_cell.angle_beta   90.00
_cell.angle_gamma   90.00
#
_symmetry.space_group_name_H-M   'P 1'
#
loop_
_entity.id
_entity.type
_entity.pdbx_description
1 polymer ?
#
loop_
_entity_poly.entity_id
_entity_poly.type
_entity_poly.pdbx_seq_one_letter_code
_entity_poly.pdbx_strand_id
1 'polypeptide(L)'
;MHIYITRNGTQMGPFGQDQVMGMLSGGLVASTDLAWCQGVADWQPLHTLLGLPPPPPVVAASSVTTASTVSTTPPSTAAQPTSPTGVGGWLTFFCVGLTILGPLVVLGSIANTWSEAKPAFVSFPAIKAAIIWESAGSIVLLIYGFIVGCIVWSGSPQGRTIARRYLLIRFFGFVGIEVFALFLLRDIPASAFSEVVLQMVIAIAQNAIAFLIWWFYFKKSKRVSNTYGEG
;
A
#
# COMPACT_ATOMS: atom_id res chain seq x y z
N MET A 1 3.73 24.38 -32.80
CA MET A 1 4.32 24.65 -31.47
C MET A 1 3.35 24.12 -30.42
N HIS A 2 3.80 23.27 -29.50
CA HIS A 2 2.97 22.74 -28.40
C HIS A 2 3.35 23.48 -27.11
N ILE A 3 2.36 24.13 -26.49
CA ILE A 3 2.52 24.97 -25.29
C ILE A 3 1.80 24.30 -24.13
N TYR A 4 2.50 24.17 -23.00
CA TYR A 4 1.94 23.76 -21.72
C TYR A 4 1.79 24.98 -20.83
N ILE A 5 0.69 25.10 -20.09
CA ILE A 5 0.41 26.23 -19.19
C ILE A 5 0.13 25.68 -17.79
N THR A 6 0.62 26.36 -16.76
CA THR A 6 0.32 26.04 -15.36
C THR A 6 -0.55 27.14 -14.76
N ARG A 7 -1.71 26.75 -14.23
CA ARG A 7 -2.62 27.67 -13.53
C ARG A 7 -3.12 26.98 -12.26
N ASN A 8 -3.06 27.67 -11.12
CA ASN A 8 -3.42 27.12 -9.81
C ASN A 8 -2.74 25.78 -9.48
N GLY A 9 -1.49 25.59 -9.90
CA GLY A 9 -0.73 24.36 -9.66
C GLY A 9 -1.11 23.17 -10.55
N THR A 10 -2.05 23.32 -11.48
CA THR A 10 -2.41 22.28 -12.45
C THR A 10 -1.80 22.58 -13.82
N GLN A 11 -1.03 21.64 -14.36
CA GLN A 11 -0.49 21.73 -15.72
C GLN A 11 -1.56 21.31 -16.73
N MET A 12 -1.78 22.13 -17.75
CA MET A 12 -2.73 21.91 -18.83
C MET A 12 -2.00 21.95 -20.18
N GLY A 13 -2.47 21.14 -21.12
CA GLY A 13 -1.93 21.06 -22.48
C GLY A 13 -1.60 19.62 -22.91
N PRO A 14 -0.99 19.45 -24.10
CA PRO A 14 -0.44 20.49 -24.96
C PRO A 14 -1.51 21.27 -25.74
N PHE A 15 -1.36 22.60 -25.82
CA PHE A 15 -2.20 23.48 -26.65
C PHE A 15 -1.41 24.03 -27.84
N GLY A 16 -2.12 24.33 -28.93
CA GLY A 16 -1.57 25.11 -30.05
C GLY A 16 -1.56 26.61 -29.75
N GLN A 17 -0.71 27.38 -30.43
CA GLN A 17 -0.58 28.83 -30.22
C GLN A 17 -1.92 29.58 -30.39
N ASP A 18 -2.70 29.25 -31.42
CA ASP A 18 -4.00 29.89 -31.68
C ASP A 18 -5.01 29.59 -30.57
N GLN A 19 -4.97 28.38 -30.01
CA GLN A 19 -5.82 27.95 -28.91
C GLN A 19 -5.47 28.69 -27.62
N VAL A 20 -4.17 28.87 -27.35
CA VAL A 20 -3.68 29.65 -26.22
C VAL A 20 -4.09 31.13 -26.34
N MET A 21 -4.04 31.71 -27.54
CA MET A 21 -4.49 33.08 -27.79
C MET A 21 -6.01 33.22 -27.54
N GLY A 22 -6.81 32.21 -27.92
CA GLY A 22 -8.23 32.13 -27.58
C GLY A 22 -8.50 31.98 -26.08
N MET A 23 -7.67 31.23 -25.36
CA MET A 23 -7.78 31.10 -23.91
C MET A 23 -7.39 32.39 -23.18
N LEU A 24 -6.41 33.13 -23.71
CA LEU A 24 -6.00 34.43 -23.20
C LEU A 24 -7.10 35.48 -23.41
N SER A 25 -7.70 35.53 -24.60
CA SER A 25 -8.82 36.45 -24.88
C SER A 25 -10.08 36.10 -24.09
N GLY A 26 -10.30 34.82 -23.79
CA GLY A 26 -11.40 34.34 -22.95
C GLY A 26 -11.16 34.45 -21.44
N GLY A 27 -10.00 34.92 -20.97
CA GLY A 27 -9.68 34.99 -19.52
C GLY A 27 -9.44 33.64 -18.83
N LEU A 28 -9.40 32.55 -19.61
CA LEU A 28 -9.10 31.18 -19.17
C LEU A 28 -7.63 30.98 -18.80
N VAL A 29 -6.74 31.87 -19.25
CA VAL A 29 -5.35 31.98 -18.79
C VAL A 29 -4.98 33.46 -18.66
N ALA A 30 -4.12 33.78 -17.71
CA ALA A 30 -3.54 35.12 -17.56
C ALA A 30 -2.24 35.24 -18.34
N SER A 31 -1.90 36.45 -18.78
CA SER A 31 -0.62 36.73 -19.45
C SER A 31 0.60 36.47 -18.54
N THR A 32 0.40 36.45 -17.22
CA THR A 32 1.41 36.13 -16.20
C THR A 32 1.50 34.65 -15.86
N ASP A 33 0.59 33.81 -16.37
CA ASP A 33 0.63 32.38 -16.10
C ASP A 33 1.90 31.77 -16.70
N LEU A 34 2.52 30.84 -15.98
CA LEU A 34 3.74 30.18 -16.41
C LEU A 34 3.42 29.18 -17.52
N ALA A 35 4.12 29.30 -18.64
CA ALA A 35 4.00 28.45 -19.78
C ALA A 35 5.36 27.91 -20.23
N TRP A 36 5.36 26.74 -20.87
CA TRP A 36 6.55 26.06 -21.37
C TRP A 36 6.28 25.49 -22.75
N CYS A 37 7.27 25.56 -23.63
CA CYS A 37 7.23 24.97 -24.96
C CYS A 37 8.52 24.21 -25.26
N GLN A 38 8.44 23.26 -26.18
CA GLN A 38 9.59 22.48 -26.60
C GLN A 38 10.68 23.40 -27.19
N GLY A 39 11.78 23.58 -26.46
CA GLY A 39 12.91 24.45 -26.86
C GLY A 39 13.33 25.49 -25.82
N VAL A 40 12.55 25.74 -24.76
CA VAL A 40 12.96 26.61 -23.65
C VAL A 40 13.42 25.79 -22.44
N ALA A 41 14.48 26.24 -21.76
CA ALA A 41 15.07 25.52 -20.63
C ALA A 41 14.17 25.54 -19.38
N ASP A 42 13.46 26.65 -19.15
CA ASP A 42 12.64 26.89 -17.97
C ASP A 42 11.23 27.40 -18.34
N TRP A 43 10.30 27.30 -17.40
CA TRP A 43 8.96 27.88 -17.50
C TRP A 43 9.04 29.41 -17.53
N GLN A 44 8.40 30.03 -18.51
CA GLN A 44 8.37 31.48 -18.67
C GLN A 44 6.94 32.00 -18.66
N PRO A 45 6.70 33.24 -18.22
CA PRO A 45 5.38 33.84 -18.33
C PRO A 45 4.85 33.80 -19.76
N LEU A 46 3.55 33.58 -19.91
CA LEU A 46 2.91 33.40 -21.21
C LEU A 46 3.12 34.61 -22.15
N HIS A 47 3.18 35.83 -21.60
CA HIS A 47 3.49 37.03 -22.38
C HIS A 47 4.91 37.01 -22.98
N THR A 48 5.89 36.44 -22.27
CA THR A 48 7.28 36.32 -22.76
C THR A 48 7.36 35.34 -23.93
N LEU A 49 6.63 34.21 -23.85
CA LEU A 49 6.58 33.21 -24.92
C LEU A 49 5.84 33.69 -26.17
N LEU A 50 4.80 34.52 -26.01
CA LEU A 50 4.01 35.05 -27.12
C LEU A 50 4.52 36.40 -27.64
N GLY A 51 5.59 36.96 -27.05
CA GLY A 51 6.11 38.27 -27.41
C GLY A 51 5.13 39.43 -27.14
N LEU A 52 4.22 39.26 -26.18
CA LEU A 52 3.21 40.25 -25.83
C LEU A 52 3.79 41.32 -24.89
N PRO A 53 3.34 42.59 -25.00
CA PRO A 53 3.77 43.64 -24.09
C PRO A 53 3.40 43.28 -22.63
N PRO A 54 4.29 43.55 -21.66
CA PRO A 54 4.02 43.27 -20.25
C PRO A 54 2.80 44.06 -19.77
N PRO A 55 1.94 43.48 -18.89
CA PRO A 55 0.77 44.18 -18.38
C PRO A 55 1.18 45.45 -17.61
N PRO A 56 0.36 46.52 -17.64
CA PRO A 56 0.66 47.76 -16.93
C PRO A 56 0.80 47.51 -15.42
N PRO A 57 1.79 48.10 -14.75
CA PRO A 57 2.01 47.94 -13.32
C PRO A 57 0.84 48.55 -12.54
N VAL A 58 0.06 47.72 -11.86
CA VAL A 58 -0.84 48.20 -10.80
C VAL A 58 0.04 48.64 -9.63
N VAL A 59 -0.09 49.91 -9.29
CA VAL A 59 0.66 50.68 -8.28
C VAL A 59 0.77 49.91 -6.96
N ALA A 60 1.94 49.36 -6.67
CA ALA A 60 2.35 48.97 -5.31
C ALA A 60 3.16 50.14 -4.72
N ALA A 61 2.48 51.03 -4.01
CA ALA A 61 3.12 52.08 -3.22
C ALA A 61 3.62 51.49 -1.90
N SER A 62 4.93 51.30 -1.78
CA SER A 62 5.75 51.68 -0.60
C SER A 62 7.19 51.19 -0.80
N SER A 63 8.03 52.11 -1.27
CA SER A 63 9.49 52.04 -1.20
C SER A 63 9.98 52.65 0.12
N VAL A 64 10.91 52.00 0.84
CA VAL A 64 12.07 52.71 1.46
C VAL A 64 13.29 51.79 1.52
N THR A 65 14.39 52.34 1.00
CA THR A 65 15.78 51.90 0.83
C THR A 65 16.55 51.63 2.13
N THR A 66 17.54 50.71 2.16
CA THR A 66 19.01 50.97 2.30
C THR A 66 19.84 49.72 2.70
N ALA A 67 20.84 49.41 1.85
CA ALA A 67 22.17 48.79 2.07
C ALA A 67 22.39 47.38 2.70
N SER A 68 23.17 46.60 1.93
CA SER A 68 24.17 45.59 2.32
C SER A 68 23.73 44.34 3.10
N THR A 69 23.76 43.18 2.42
CA THR A 69 24.63 42.03 2.75
C THR A 69 24.53 41.03 1.60
N VAL A 70 25.67 40.65 1.04
CA VAL A 70 25.82 39.44 0.22
C VAL A 70 25.26 38.25 1.01
N SER A 71 24.18 37.65 0.53
CA SER A 71 23.77 36.31 0.91
C SER A 71 23.27 35.61 -0.33
N THR A 72 24.18 34.90 -0.96
CA THR A 72 23.91 33.74 -1.79
C THR A 72 23.02 32.78 -1.03
N THR A 73 21.72 32.75 -1.31
CA THR A 73 20.89 31.56 -1.09
C THR A 73 19.70 31.58 -2.06
N PRO A 74 19.57 30.60 -2.98
CA PRO A 74 18.40 30.49 -3.85
C PRO A 74 17.16 30.19 -2.99
N PRO A 75 15.94 30.60 -3.41
CA PRO A 75 14.72 30.05 -2.87
C PRO A 75 14.67 28.58 -3.30
N SER A 76 15.19 27.72 -2.42
CA SER A 76 14.83 26.32 -2.36
C SER A 76 13.32 26.27 -2.12
N THR A 77 12.55 26.31 -3.21
CA THR A 77 11.30 25.58 -3.27
C THR A 77 11.72 24.13 -3.11
N ALA A 78 11.87 23.70 -1.87
CA ALA A 78 12.01 22.31 -1.52
C ALA A 78 10.79 21.63 -2.16
N ALA A 79 11.02 20.96 -3.29
CA ALA A 79 10.16 19.91 -3.76
C ALA A 79 9.90 19.04 -2.53
N GLN A 80 8.68 19.14 -1.99
CA GLN A 80 8.23 18.23 -0.95
C GLN A 80 8.56 16.84 -1.47
N PRO A 81 9.32 16.02 -0.73
CA PRO A 81 9.71 14.70 -1.22
C PRO A 81 8.42 13.98 -1.61
N THR A 82 8.26 13.69 -2.90
CA THR A 82 7.11 12.97 -3.43
C THR A 82 7.03 11.69 -2.63
N SER A 83 6.05 11.63 -1.74
CA SER A 83 5.98 10.58 -0.75
C SER A 83 5.84 9.27 -1.53
N PRO A 84 6.61 8.22 -1.22
CA PRO A 84 6.63 7.03 -2.06
C PRO A 84 5.22 6.44 -2.16
N THR A 85 4.63 6.49 -3.35
CA THR A 85 3.33 5.93 -3.70
C THR A 85 3.47 4.51 -4.24
N GLY A 86 2.45 3.68 -4.08
CA GLY A 86 2.43 2.32 -4.64
C GLY A 86 3.00 1.22 -3.73
N VAL A 87 2.95 -0.01 -4.24
CA VAL A 87 3.28 -1.24 -3.50
C VAL A 87 4.78 -1.51 -3.56
N GLY A 88 5.46 -1.57 -2.40
CA GLY A 88 6.92 -1.75 -2.32
C GLY A 88 7.43 -1.98 -0.89
N GLY A 89 8.71 -2.28 -0.75
CA GLY A 89 9.35 -2.56 0.55
C GLY A 89 8.62 -3.63 1.37
N TRP A 90 8.25 -3.31 2.61
CA TRP A 90 7.51 -4.22 3.49
C TRP A 90 6.14 -4.64 2.94
N LEU A 91 5.52 -3.83 2.09
CA LEU A 91 4.23 -4.15 1.52
C LEU A 91 4.38 -5.19 0.40
N THR A 92 5.45 -5.14 -0.39
CA THR A 92 5.77 -6.23 -1.33
C THR A 92 6.10 -7.52 -0.59
N PHE A 93 6.84 -7.44 0.53
CA PHE A 93 7.12 -8.62 1.35
C PHE A 93 5.83 -9.26 1.87
N PHE A 94 4.90 -8.45 2.38
CA PHE A 94 3.57 -8.94 2.78
C PHE A 94 2.85 -9.65 1.63
N CYS A 95 2.79 -9.01 0.46
CA CYS A 95 2.02 -9.57 -0.65
C CYS A 95 2.66 -10.85 -1.21
N VAL A 96 3.99 -10.89 -1.39
CA VAL A 96 4.72 -12.11 -1.77
C VAL A 96 4.53 -13.20 -0.72
N GLY A 97 4.53 -12.82 0.56
CA GLY A 97 4.20 -13.70 1.68
C GLY A 97 2.82 -14.35 1.53
N LEU A 98 1.82 -13.61 1.07
CA LEU A 98 0.46 -14.14 0.90
C LEU A 98 0.24 -14.92 -0.41
N THR A 99 0.89 -14.53 -1.51
CA THR A 99 0.57 -15.06 -2.84
C THR A 99 1.53 -16.13 -3.33
N ILE A 100 2.74 -16.22 -2.76
CA ILE A 100 3.77 -17.16 -3.21
C ILE A 100 4.24 -18.01 -2.05
N LEU A 101 4.79 -17.39 -1.00
CA LEU A 101 5.40 -18.14 0.10
C LEU A 101 4.36 -18.87 0.95
N GLY A 102 3.25 -18.20 1.27
CA GLY A 102 2.15 -18.76 2.06
C GLY A 102 1.56 -20.04 1.45
N PRO A 103 1.14 -20.04 0.17
CA PRO A 103 0.67 -21.24 -0.50
C PRO A 103 1.68 -22.37 -0.49
N LEU A 104 2.95 -22.08 -0.77
CA LEU A 104 3.99 -23.10 -0.78
C LEU A 104 4.20 -23.72 0.61
N VAL A 105 4.25 -22.89 1.66
CA VAL A 105 4.42 -23.34 3.04
C VAL A 105 3.22 -24.15 3.51
N VAL A 106 1.99 -23.68 3.30
CA VAL A 106 0.76 -24.37 3.73
C VAL A 106 0.59 -25.70 3.01
N LEU A 107 0.83 -25.75 1.69
CA LEU A 107 0.74 -27.00 0.94
C LEU A 107 1.83 -27.99 1.36
N GLY A 108 3.06 -27.50 1.58
CA GLY A 108 4.16 -28.31 2.09
C GLY A 108 3.91 -28.86 3.49
N SER A 109 3.37 -28.03 4.40
CA SER A 109 3.02 -28.48 5.75
C SER A 109 1.92 -29.53 5.74
N ILE A 110 0.85 -29.33 4.95
CA ILE A 110 -0.23 -30.32 4.80
C ILE A 110 0.34 -31.65 4.27
N ALA A 111 1.20 -31.61 3.24
CA ALA A 111 1.80 -32.81 2.67
C ALA A 111 2.69 -33.56 3.68
N ASN A 112 3.53 -32.84 4.43
CA ASN A 112 4.38 -33.41 5.46
C ASN A 112 3.54 -34.03 6.60
N THR A 113 2.59 -33.29 7.16
CA THR A 113 1.71 -33.77 8.23
C THR A 113 0.91 -34.99 7.79
N TRP A 114 0.39 -34.99 6.55
CA TRP A 114 -0.33 -36.15 6.01
C TRP A 114 0.57 -37.38 5.87
N SER A 115 1.80 -37.21 5.43
CA SER A 115 2.78 -38.28 5.29
C SER A 115 3.15 -38.90 6.64
N GLU A 116 3.42 -38.06 7.64
CA GLU A 116 3.82 -38.49 8.99
C GLU A 116 2.67 -39.17 9.74
N ALA A 117 1.45 -38.66 9.61
CA ALA A 117 0.29 -39.17 10.34
C ALA A 117 -0.38 -40.39 9.68
N LYS A 118 -0.03 -40.73 8.44
CA LYS A 118 -0.62 -41.85 7.67
C LYS A 118 -0.67 -43.18 8.44
N PRO A 119 0.39 -43.61 9.18
CA PRO A 119 0.34 -44.85 9.96
C PRO A 119 -0.68 -44.82 11.10
N ALA A 120 -0.91 -43.63 11.70
CA ALA A 120 -1.82 -43.46 12.83
C ALA A 120 -3.30 -43.47 12.43
N PHE A 121 -3.62 -43.24 11.15
CA PHE A 121 -5.01 -43.13 10.68
C PHE A 121 -5.83 -44.42 10.81
N VAL A 122 -5.17 -45.59 10.78
CA VAL A 122 -5.84 -46.89 10.94
C VAL A 122 -6.26 -47.08 12.39
N SER A 123 -5.41 -46.68 13.33
CA SER A 123 -5.63 -46.88 14.77
C SER A 123 -6.47 -45.78 15.40
N PHE A 124 -6.39 -44.55 14.89
CA PHE A 124 -7.02 -43.38 15.49
C PHE A 124 -7.80 -42.55 14.45
N PRO A 125 -9.09 -42.87 14.23
CA PRO A 125 -9.93 -42.11 13.30
C PRO A 125 -10.09 -40.63 13.71
N ALA A 126 -9.98 -40.31 15.01
CA ALA A 126 -10.00 -38.95 15.53
C ALA A 126 -8.84 -38.08 14.98
N ILE A 127 -7.62 -38.64 14.91
CA ILE A 127 -6.44 -37.94 14.35
C ILE A 127 -6.66 -37.62 12.87
N LYS A 128 -7.21 -38.58 12.11
CA LYS A 128 -7.56 -38.36 10.71
C LYS A 128 -8.60 -37.25 10.55
N ALA A 129 -9.66 -37.25 11.37
CA ALA A 129 -10.69 -36.22 11.34
C ALA A 129 -10.12 -34.82 11.66
N ALA A 130 -9.26 -34.72 12.69
CA ALA A 130 -8.59 -33.48 13.05
C ALA A 130 -7.72 -32.94 11.91
N ILE A 131 -6.92 -33.78 11.25
CA ILE A 131 -6.05 -33.35 10.15
C ILE A 131 -6.85 -32.91 8.92
N ILE A 132 -7.96 -33.61 8.60
CA ILE A 132 -8.84 -33.19 7.51
C ILE A 132 -9.45 -31.82 7.81
N TRP A 133 -9.91 -31.61 9.05
CA TRP A 133 -10.45 -30.33 9.51
C TRP A 133 -9.41 -29.20 9.43
N GLU A 134 -8.22 -29.43 10.00
CA GLU A 134 -7.07 -28.52 9.98
C GLU A 134 -6.72 -28.10 8.55
N SER A 135 -6.65 -29.09 7.65
CA SER A 135 -6.31 -28.87 6.23
C SER A 135 -7.39 -28.07 5.52
N ALA A 136 -8.66 -28.39 5.73
CA ALA A 136 -9.77 -27.67 5.13
C ALA A 136 -9.81 -26.21 5.58
N GLY A 137 -9.70 -25.96 6.89
CA GLY A 137 -9.65 -24.60 7.44
C GLY A 137 -8.45 -23.81 6.91
N SER A 138 -7.28 -24.44 6.86
CA SER A 138 -6.04 -23.84 6.32
C SER A 138 -6.17 -23.49 4.84
N ILE A 139 -6.78 -24.36 4.02
CA ILE A 139 -7.02 -24.10 2.59
C ILE A 139 -7.98 -22.93 2.40
N VAL A 140 -9.04 -22.83 3.20
CA VAL A 140 -9.99 -21.70 3.14
C VAL A 140 -9.28 -20.38 3.47
N LEU A 141 -8.49 -20.35 4.55
CA LEU A 141 -7.70 -19.17 4.92
C LEU A 141 -6.63 -18.85 3.88
N LEU A 142 -6.06 -19.87 3.24
CA LEU A 142 -5.08 -19.71 2.17
C LEU A 142 -5.69 -19.03 0.95
N ILE A 143 -6.82 -19.53 0.45
CA ILE A 143 -7.53 -18.96 -0.70
C ILE A 143 -7.92 -17.52 -0.40
N TYR A 144 -8.48 -17.27 0.79
CA TYR A 144 -8.85 -15.92 1.20
C TYR A 144 -7.62 -14.99 1.29
N GLY A 145 -6.51 -15.48 1.85
CA GLY A 145 -5.24 -14.74 1.92
C GLY A 145 -4.66 -14.43 0.54
N PHE A 146 -4.74 -15.36 -0.39
CA PHE A 146 -4.31 -15.17 -1.77
C PHE A 146 -5.11 -14.06 -2.46
N ILE A 147 -6.44 -14.09 -2.35
CA ILE A 147 -7.33 -13.06 -2.90
C ILE A 147 -7.00 -11.68 -2.31
N VAL A 148 -6.85 -11.60 -0.98
CA VAL A 148 -6.46 -10.37 -0.29
C VAL A 148 -5.09 -9.89 -0.76
N GLY A 149 -4.13 -10.81 -0.92
CA GLY A 149 -2.80 -10.52 -1.47
C GLY A 149 -2.87 -9.86 -2.84
N CYS A 150 -3.68 -10.39 -3.77
CA CYS A 150 -3.89 -9.79 -5.09
C CYS A 150 -4.53 -8.40 -5.01
N ILE A 151 -5.53 -8.21 -4.14
CA ILE A 151 -6.21 -6.90 -3.96
C ILE A 151 -5.24 -5.85 -3.40
N VAL A 152 -4.40 -6.22 -2.43
CA VAL A 152 -3.38 -5.35 -1.86
C VAL A 152 -2.31 -5.04 -2.92
N TRP A 153 -1.88 -6.04 -3.69
CA TRP A 153 -0.92 -5.88 -4.79
C TRP A 153 -1.39 -4.89 -5.87
N SER A 154 -2.69 -4.89 -6.16
CA SER A 154 -3.28 -4.00 -7.18
C SER A 154 -3.25 -2.50 -6.82
N GLY A 155 -2.91 -2.15 -5.57
CA GLY A 155 -2.95 -0.76 -5.12
C GLY A 155 -4.37 -0.22 -4.91
N SER A 156 -5.38 -1.09 -4.82
CA SER A 156 -6.78 -0.67 -4.66
C SER A 156 -6.98 0.22 -3.43
N PRO A 157 -7.82 1.29 -3.50
CA PRO A 157 -8.05 2.20 -2.37
C PRO A 157 -8.53 1.50 -1.09
N GLN A 158 -9.23 0.38 -1.23
CA GLN A 158 -9.74 -0.42 -0.12
C GLN A 158 -8.71 -1.41 0.46
N GLY A 159 -7.53 -1.52 -0.15
CA GLY A 159 -6.52 -2.53 0.20
C GLY A 159 -6.11 -2.49 1.68
N ARG A 160 -5.96 -1.30 2.27
CA ARG A 160 -5.65 -1.15 3.71
C ARG A 160 -6.76 -1.70 4.61
N THR A 161 -8.01 -1.41 4.28
CA THR A 161 -9.16 -1.85 5.10
C THR A 161 -9.40 -3.34 4.95
N ILE A 162 -9.26 -3.87 3.73
CA ILE A 162 -9.36 -5.30 3.46
C ILE A 162 -8.23 -6.07 4.16
N ALA A 163 -6.98 -5.58 4.10
CA ALA A 163 -5.85 -6.21 4.80
C ALA A 163 -6.05 -6.27 6.32
N ARG A 164 -6.55 -5.20 6.96
CA ARG A 164 -6.86 -5.21 8.40
C ARG A 164 -7.94 -6.23 8.75
N ARG A 165 -9.03 -6.27 7.97
CA ARG A 165 -10.10 -7.27 8.16
C ARG A 165 -9.57 -8.68 7.99
N TYR A 166 -8.76 -8.90 6.95
CA TYR A 166 -8.08 -10.16 6.71
C TYR A 166 -7.22 -10.59 7.89
N LEU A 167 -6.39 -9.71 8.46
CA LEU A 167 -5.52 -10.05 9.59
C LEU A 167 -6.33 -10.52 10.80
N LEU A 168 -7.48 -9.89 11.10
CA LEU A 168 -8.38 -10.34 12.16
C LEU A 168 -8.99 -11.71 11.84
N ILE A 169 -9.57 -11.85 10.65
CA ILE A 169 -10.20 -13.10 10.22
C ILE A 169 -9.17 -14.24 10.20
N ARG A 170 -7.95 -14.00 9.72
CA ARG A 170 -6.86 -14.96 9.71
C ARG A 170 -6.51 -15.39 11.13
N PHE A 171 -6.29 -14.44 12.05
CA PHE A 171 -5.88 -14.76 13.41
C PHE A 171 -6.98 -15.52 14.18
N PHE A 172 -8.21 -15.01 14.19
CA PHE A 172 -9.31 -15.67 14.89
C PHE A 172 -9.78 -16.94 14.19
N GLY A 173 -9.70 -17.00 12.86
CA GLY A 173 -9.95 -18.20 12.08
C GLY A 173 -8.96 -19.30 12.43
N PHE A 174 -7.66 -18.97 12.50
CA PHE A 174 -6.62 -19.90 12.94
C PHE A 174 -6.89 -20.40 14.36
N VAL A 175 -7.12 -19.50 15.33
CA VAL A 175 -7.45 -19.89 16.71
C VAL A 175 -8.70 -20.79 16.76
N GLY A 176 -9.73 -20.47 15.97
CA GLY A 176 -10.95 -21.29 15.89
C GLY A 176 -10.71 -22.69 15.32
N ILE A 177 -9.85 -22.81 14.30
CA ILE A 177 -9.44 -24.10 13.72
C ILE A 177 -8.74 -24.94 14.79
N GLU A 178 -7.74 -24.37 15.47
CA GLU A 178 -6.94 -25.03 16.52
C GLU A 178 -7.79 -25.48 17.71
N VAL A 179 -8.67 -24.61 18.22
CA VAL A 179 -9.58 -24.94 19.33
C VAL A 179 -10.51 -26.09 18.94
N PHE A 180 -11.01 -26.10 17.71
CA PHE A 180 -11.87 -27.18 17.24
C PHE A 180 -11.08 -28.47 16.98
N ALA A 181 -9.86 -28.38 16.46
CA ALA A 181 -8.96 -29.54 16.31
C ALA A 181 -8.67 -30.20 17.66
N LEU A 182 -8.40 -29.40 18.72
CA LEU A 182 -8.29 -29.91 20.09
C LEU A 182 -9.55 -30.64 20.57
N PHE A 183 -10.73 -30.09 20.25
CA PHE A 183 -12.00 -30.73 20.63
C PHE A 183 -12.15 -32.12 19.98
N LEU A 184 -11.73 -32.27 18.71
CA LEU A 184 -11.71 -33.57 18.02
C LEU A 184 -10.71 -34.56 18.63
N LEU A 185 -9.66 -34.06 19.29
CA LEU A 185 -8.59 -34.85 19.89
C LEU A 185 -8.79 -35.11 21.39
N ARG A 186 -9.95 -34.80 21.97
CA ARG A 186 -10.19 -34.92 23.42
C ARG A 186 -10.00 -36.34 24.00
N ASP A 187 -10.13 -37.37 23.17
CA ASP A 187 -10.12 -38.77 23.58
C ASP A 187 -8.72 -39.42 23.49
N ILE A 188 -7.66 -38.65 23.17
CA ILE A 188 -6.29 -39.17 23.11
C ILE A 188 -5.64 -39.31 24.51
N PRO A 189 -4.60 -40.14 24.67
CA PRO A 189 -3.90 -40.30 25.95
C PRO A 189 -3.37 -38.96 26.50
N ALA A 190 -3.43 -38.79 27.83
CA ALA A 190 -3.07 -37.52 28.50
C ALA A 190 -1.66 -37.01 28.18
N SER A 191 -0.69 -37.91 28.00
CA SER A 191 0.68 -37.56 27.61
C SER A 191 0.78 -36.99 26.19
N ALA A 192 -0.01 -37.51 25.25
CA ALA A 192 -0.10 -36.95 23.91
C ALA A 192 -0.87 -35.63 23.92
N PHE A 193 -1.92 -35.53 24.74
CA PHE A 193 -2.72 -34.31 24.86
C PHE A 193 -1.90 -33.11 25.36
N SER A 194 -1.03 -33.28 26.37
CA SER A 194 -0.18 -32.18 26.86
C SER A 194 0.79 -31.64 25.81
N GLU A 195 1.36 -32.52 24.98
CA GLU A 195 2.23 -32.12 23.87
C GLU A 195 1.47 -31.31 22.81
N VAL A 196 0.27 -31.78 22.44
CA VAL A 196 -0.58 -31.07 21.47
C VAL A 196 -0.97 -29.68 22.00
N VAL A 197 -1.35 -29.58 23.27
CA VAL A 197 -1.69 -28.29 23.90
C VAL A 197 -0.50 -27.34 23.92
N LEU A 198 0.70 -27.82 24.27
CA LEU A 198 1.91 -27.00 24.27
C LEU A 198 2.21 -26.46 22.86
N GLN A 199 2.13 -27.32 21.84
CA GLN A 199 2.35 -26.91 20.44
C GLN A 199 1.31 -25.88 19.97
N MET A 200 0.04 -26.07 20.32
CA MET A 200 -1.02 -25.10 20.01
C MET A 200 -0.72 -23.74 20.65
N VAL A 201 -0.32 -23.69 21.92
CA VAL A 201 0.02 -22.43 22.61
C VAL A 201 1.17 -21.71 21.88
N ILE A 202 2.21 -22.45 21.50
CA ILE A 202 3.34 -21.90 20.73
C ILE A 202 2.87 -21.37 19.37
N ALA A 203 2.05 -22.13 18.64
CA ALA A 203 1.54 -21.75 17.33
C ALA A 203 0.64 -20.50 17.40
N ILE A 204 -0.22 -20.40 18.42
CA ILE A 204 -1.03 -19.20 18.69
C ILE A 204 -0.14 -18.00 19.02
N ALA A 205 0.89 -18.17 19.86
CA ALA A 205 1.80 -17.09 20.21
C ALA A 205 2.56 -16.56 18.97
N GLN A 206 3.08 -17.45 18.11
CA GLN A 206 3.74 -17.08 16.87
C GLN A 206 2.79 -16.33 15.91
N ASN A 207 1.57 -16.84 15.73
CA ASN A 207 0.56 -16.17 14.90
C ASN A 207 0.11 -14.83 15.48
N ALA A 208 0.04 -14.70 16.81
CA ALA A 208 -0.28 -13.46 17.49
C ALA A 208 0.81 -12.39 17.26
N ILE A 209 2.08 -12.78 17.37
CA ILE A 209 3.21 -11.88 17.08
C ILE A 209 3.15 -11.41 15.63
N ALA A 210 3.00 -12.32 14.67
CA ALA A 210 2.89 -11.97 13.25
C ALA A 210 1.67 -11.07 12.98
N PHE A 211 0.52 -11.39 13.58
CA PHE A 211 -0.68 -10.56 13.53
C PHE A 211 -0.41 -9.15 14.04
N LEU A 212 0.21 -9.00 15.21
CA LEU A 212 0.49 -7.69 15.81
C LEU A 212 1.45 -6.87 14.95
N ILE A 213 2.52 -7.48 14.44
CA ILE A 213 3.48 -6.82 13.54
C ILE A 213 2.74 -6.24 12.33
N TRP A 214 1.97 -7.07 11.64
CA TRP A 214 1.24 -6.63 10.45
C TRP A 214 0.11 -5.65 10.78
N TRP A 215 -0.60 -5.86 11.88
CA TRP A 215 -1.66 -4.98 12.34
C TRP A 215 -1.13 -3.57 12.59
N PHE A 216 -0.04 -3.45 13.35
CA PHE A 216 0.59 -2.15 13.60
C PHE A 216 1.19 -1.56 12.33
N TYR A 217 1.75 -2.38 11.44
CA TYR A 217 2.22 -1.93 10.13
C TYR A 217 1.09 -1.28 9.32
N PHE A 218 -0.04 -1.96 9.11
CA PHE A 218 -1.18 -1.40 8.37
C PHE A 218 -1.90 -0.25 9.10
N LYS A 219 -1.81 -0.20 10.43
CA LYS A 219 -2.43 0.86 11.23
C LYS A 219 -1.60 2.15 11.26
N LYS A 220 -0.27 2.05 11.44
CA LYS A 220 0.59 3.22 11.71
C LYS A 220 1.55 3.59 10.57
N SER A 221 1.75 2.74 9.56
CA SER A 221 2.74 3.00 8.51
C SER A 221 2.32 4.16 7.61
N LYS A 222 3.15 5.21 7.56
CA LYS A 222 3.03 6.31 6.59
C LYS A 222 3.03 5.80 5.16
N ARG A 223 3.84 4.78 4.87
CA ARG A 223 3.92 4.17 3.53
C ARG A 223 2.57 3.58 3.10
N VAL A 224 1.93 2.81 3.98
CA VAL A 224 0.61 2.23 3.70
C VAL A 224 -0.43 3.35 3.50
N SER A 225 -0.36 4.41 4.30
CA SER A 225 -1.22 5.60 4.13
C SER A 225 -0.99 6.30 2.78
N ASN A 226 0.26 6.43 2.34
CA ASN A 226 0.59 7.03 1.05
C ASN A 226 0.16 6.15 -0.13
N THR A 227 0.17 4.82 0.03
CA THR A 227 -0.24 3.88 -1.03
C THR A 227 -1.76 3.83 -1.19
N TYR A 228 -2.52 3.84 -0.09
CA TYR A 228 -3.97 3.56 -0.12
C TYR A 228 -4.86 4.74 0.31
N GLY A 229 -4.26 5.84 0.77
CA GLY A 229 -4.96 6.98 1.36
C GLY A 229 -5.20 6.85 2.86
N GLU A 230 -5.70 7.94 3.45
CA GLU A 230 -6.27 7.92 4.80
C GLU A 230 -7.68 7.31 4.72
N GLY A 231 -7.90 6.19 5.41
CA GLY A 231 -9.17 5.45 5.39
C GLY A 231 -9.35 4.62 6.66
#